data_AF-A0A5B0E627-F1
#
_entry.id   AF-A0A5B0E627-F1
#
_cell.length_a   1.000
_cell.length_b   1.000
_cell.length_c   1.000
_cell.angle_alpha   90.00
_cell.angle_beta   90.00
_cell.angle_gamma   90.00
#
_symmetry.space_group_name_H-M   'P 1'
#
loop_
_entity.id
_entity.type
_entity.pdbx_description
1 polymer ?
#
loop_
_entity_poly.entity_id
_entity_poly.type
_entity_poly.pdbx_seq_one_letter_code
_entity_poly.pdbx_strand_id
1 'polypeptide(L)'
;MDTIETTQQQARELLNSRIDSVTDLVKARQLVTDLEAKLVEAKKENKKAYVRATKDGWSVEELKKLGLEQGTATRRRQATKKPTDTQSAPTTDA
;
A
#
# COMPACT_ATOMS: atom_id res chain seq x y z
N MET A 1 32.37 -34.37 10.88
CA MET A 1 32.06 -33.05 10.30
C MET A 1 32.86 -32.04 11.08
N ASP A 2 33.82 -31.38 10.43
CA ASP A 2 34.72 -30.46 11.11
C ASP A 2 33.97 -29.19 11.54
N THR A 3 34.30 -28.67 12.73
CA THR A 3 33.64 -27.50 13.33
C THR A 3 33.82 -26.24 12.48
N ILE A 4 34.96 -26.12 11.77
CA ILE A 4 35.25 -25.03 10.83
C ILE A 4 34.30 -25.08 9.64
N GLU A 5 34.11 -26.25 9.04
CA GLU A 5 33.21 -26.44 7.89
C GLU A 5 31.77 -26.09 8.27
N THR A 6 31.34 -26.54 9.46
CA THR A 6 30.00 -26.24 9.99
C THR A 6 29.79 -24.74 10.20
N THR A 7 30.78 -24.05 10.79
CA THR A 7 30.71 -22.59 11.02
C THR A 7 30.70 -21.81 9.70
N GLN A 8 31.49 -22.25 8.71
CA GLN A 8 31.50 -21.63 7.39
C GLN A 8 30.15 -21.78 6.68
N GLN A 9 29.53 -22.95 6.79
CA GLN A 9 28.21 -23.20 6.21
C GLN A 9 27.14 -22.31 6.86
N GLN A 10 27.12 -22.20 8.19
CA GLN A 10 26.21 -21.32 8.90
C GLN A 10 26.38 -19.84 8.53
N ALA A 11 27.62 -19.39 8.36
CA ALA A 11 27.90 -18.02 7.92
C ALA A 11 27.36 -17.75 6.50
N ARG A 12 27.48 -18.73 5.59
CA ARG A 12 26.92 -18.63 4.23
C ARG A 12 25.39 -18.61 4.24
N GLU A 13 24.77 -19.47 5.04
CA GLU A 13 23.30 -19.51 5.18
C GLU A 13 22.75 -18.18 5.71
N LEU A 14 23.40 -17.60 6.72
CA LEU A 14 23.03 -16.29 7.24
C LEU A 14 23.18 -15.18 6.21
N LEU A 15 24.24 -15.21 5.41
CA LEU A 15 24.44 -14.26 4.32
C LEU A 15 23.36 -14.41 3.24
N ASN A 16 23.04 -15.64 2.85
CA ASN A 16 21.99 -15.92 1.87
C ASN A 16 20.63 -15.38 2.34
N SER A 17 20.25 -15.66 3.59
CA SER A 17 19.00 -15.15 4.17
C SER A 17 18.93 -13.61 4.16
N ARG A 18 20.05 -12.93 4.43
CA ARG A 18 20.13 -11.47 4.34
C ARG A 18 20.03 -10.98 2.90
N ILE A 19 20.67 -11.67 1.95
CA ILE A 19 20.58 -11.35 0.52
C ILE A 19 19.14 -11.49 0.03
N ASP A 20 18.43 -12.55 0.43
CA ASP A 20 17.04 -12.77 0.08
C ASP A 20 16.16 -11.62 0.60
N SER A 21 16.36 -11.23 1.87
CA SER A 21 15.62 -10.11 2.49
C SER A 21 15.82 -8.78 1.74
N VAL A 22 17.05 -8.47 1.33
CA VAL A 22 17.35 -7.25 0.55
C VAL A 22 16.76 -7.36 -0.85
N THR A 23 16.83 -8.54 -1.46
CA THR A 23 16.30 -8.80 -2.79
C THR A 23 14.78 -8.58 -2.81
N ASP A 24 14.05 -9.09 -1.82
CA ASP A 24 12.61 -8.92 -1.73
C ASP A 24 12.21 -7.46 -1.45
N LEU A 25 13.00 -6.73 -0.66
CA LEU A 25 12.80 -5.29 -0.49
C LEU A 25 12.94 -4.53 -1.81
N VAL A 26 13.96 -4.86 -2.61
CA VAL A 26 14.17 -4.21 -3.92
C VAL A 26 13.00 -4.52 -4.86
N LYS A 27 12.55 -5.78 -4.92
CA LYS A 27 11.36 -6.17 -5.71
C LYS A 27 10.12 -5.40 -5.27
N ALA A 28 9.88 -5.30 -3.96
CA ALA A 28 8.74 -4.57 -3.42
C ALA A 28 8.79 -3.08 -3.80
N ARG A 29 9.97 -2.44 -3.72
CA ARG A 29 10.14 -1.03 -4.13
C ARG A 29 9.90 -0.83 -5.63
N GLN A 30 10.35 -1.76 -6.47
CA GLN A 30 10.08 -1.70 -7.90
C GLN A 30 8.57 -1.81 -8.17
N LEU A 31 7.90 -2.76 -7.51
CA LEU A 31 6.45 -2.94 -7.64
C LEU A 31 5.66 -1.69 -7.21
N VAL A 32 6.07 -1.02 -6.14
CA VAL A 32 5.45 0.25 -5.72
C VAL A 32 5.57 1.29 -6.84
N THR A 33 6.77 1.46 -7.39
CA THR A 33 7.01 2.41 -8.50
C THR A 33 6.14 2.08 -9.71
N ASP A 34 6.09 0.81 -10.10
CA ASP A 34 5.30 0.37 -11.26
C ASP A 34 3.78 0.60 -11.05
N LEU A 35 3.29 0.36 -9.83
CA LEU A 35 1.89 0.59 -9.47
C LEU A 35 1.55 2.07 -9.41
N GLU A 36 2.45 2.92 -8.92
CA GLU A 36 2.28 4.37 -8.95
C GLU A 36 2.20 4.90 -10.37
N ALA A 37 3.08 4.42 -11.27
CA ALA A 37 3.03 4.76 -12.68
C ALA A 37 1.68 4.35 -13.33
N LYS A 38 1.24 3.11 -13.06
CA LYS A 38 -0.08 2.63 -13.52
C LYS A 38 -1.23 3.45 -12.93
N LEU A 39 -1.13 3.89 -11.69
CA LEU A 39 -2.13 4.73 -11.03
C LEU A 39 -2.23 6.10 -11.70
N VAL A 40 -1.10 6.70 -12.08
CA VAL A 40 -1.09 7.98 -12.82
C VAL A 40 -1.78 7.84 -14.17
N GLU A 41 -1.45 6.79 -14.94
CA GLU A 41 -2.09 6.56 -16.24
C GLU A 41 -3.60 6.27 -16.09
N ALA A 42 -3.97 5.44 -15.12
CA ALA A 42 -5.37 5.14 -14.81
C ALA A 42 -6.16 6.40 -14.43
N LYS A 43 -5.57 7.31 -13.64
CA LYS A 43 -6.19 8.60 -13.29
C LYS A 43 -6.39 9.49 -14.52
N LYS A 44 -5.41 9.52 -15.43
CA LYS A 44 -5.49 10.29 -16.67
C LYS A 44 -6.59 9.76 -17.57
N GLU A 45 -6.66 8.44 -17.76
CA GLU A 45 -7.72 7.83 -18.58
C GLU A 45 -9.10 8.01 -17.94
N ASN A 46 -9.21 7.91 -16.61
CA ASN A 46 -10.46 8.21 -15.90
C ASN A 46 -10.93 9.66 -16.16
N LYS A 47 -10.03 10.65 -16.05
CA LYS A 47 -10.36 12.05 -16.36
C LYS A 47 -10.80 12.21 -17.82
N LYS A 48 -10.11 11.57 -18.75
CA LYS A 48 -10.44 11.59 -20.18
C LYS A 48 -11.80 10.98 -20.46
N ALA A 49 -12.12 9.85 -19.82
CA ALA A 49 -13.42 9.19 -19.92
C ALA A 49 -14.55 10.07 -19.37
N TYR A 50 -14.34 10.75 -18.24
CA TYR A 50 -15.29 11.71 -17.71
C TYR A 50 -15.55 12.85 -18.70
N VAL A 51 -14.48 13.46 -19.25
CA VAL A 51 -14.62 14.53 -20.24
C VAL A 51 -15.36 14.04 -21.48
N ARG A 52 -15.06 12.82 -21.94
CA ARG A 52 -15.78 12.20 -23.05
C ARG A 52 -17.27 12.04 -22.74
N ALA A 53 -17.63 11.53 -21.56
CA ALA A 53 -19.03 11.43 -21.15
C ALA A 53 -19.74 12.78 -21.18
N THR A 54 -19.10 13.86 -20.70
CA THR A 54 -19.69 15.21 -20.77
C THR A 54 -19.84 15.73 -22.20
N LYS A 55 -18.96 15.32 -23.13
CA LYS A 55 -19.08 15.66 -24.56
C LYS A 55 -20.17 14.84 -25.24
N ASP A 56 -20.39 13.61 -24.80
CA ASP A 56 -21.41 12.69 -25.30
C ASP A 56 -22.82 13.06 -24.77
N GLY A 57 -22.96 14.18 -24.05
CA GLY A 57 -24.24 14.76 -23.63
C GLY A 57 -24.64 14.45 -22.19
N TRP A 58 -23.81 13.73 -21.42
CA TRP A 58 -24.08 13.49 -20.01
C TRP A 58 -23.87 14.75 -19.19
N SER A 59 -24.89 15.16 -18.43
CA SER A 59 -24.76 16.25 -17.48
C SER A 59 -23.99 15.80 -16.22
N VAL A 60 -23.37 16.77 -15.54
CA VAL A 60 -22.64 16.51 -14.28
C VAL A 60 -23.55 15.92 -13.21
N GLU A 61 -24.83 16.32 -13.18
CA GLU A 61 -25.80 15.79 -12.22
C GLU A 61 -26.17 14.32 -12.49
N GLU A 62 -26.26 13.92 -13.74
CA GLU A 62 -26.51 12.52 -14.12
C GLU A 62 -25.30 11.64 -13.78
N LEU A 63 -24.09 12.10 -14.11
CA LEU A 63 -22.86 11.40 -13.71
C LEU A 63 -22.76 11.29 -12.18
N LYS A 64 -23.14 12.34 -11.45
CA LYS A 64 -23.19 12.33 -9.98
C LYS A 64 -24.23 11.35 -9.43
N LYS A 65 -25.43 11.29 -10.01
CA LYS A 65 -26.46 10.29 -9.63
C LYS A 65 -25.97 8.86 -9.86
N LEU A 66 -25.11 8.65 -10.85
CA LEU A 66 -24.44 7.37 -11.13
C LEU A 66 -23.18 7.12 -10.28
N GLY A 67 -22.79 8.07 -9.42
CA GLY A 67 -21.58 7.96 -8.60
C GLY A 67 -20.27 8.15 -9.37
N LEU A 68 -20.33 8.64 -10.61
CA LEU A 68 -19.20 8.93 -11.48
C LEU A 68 -18.75 10.39 -11.32
N GLU A 69 -18.55 10.83 -10.07
CA GLU A 69 -18.10 12.20 -9.81
C GLU A 69 -16.68 12.43 -10.33
N GLN A 70 -16.41 13.65 -10.80
CA GLN A 70 -15.07 14.06 -11.22
C GLN A 70 -14.17 14.08 -9.98
N GLY A 71 -13.40 13.00 -9.79
CA GLY A 71 -12.87 12.61 -8.50
C GLY A 71 -12.15 13.71 -7.74
N THR A 72 -12.73 14.14 -6.61
CA THR A 72 -11.97 14.53 -5.43
C THR A 72 -12.65 13.94 -4.20
N ALA A 73 -11.88 13.12 -3.49
CA ALA A 73 -12.17 12.58 -2.17
C ALA A 73 -13.50 11.84 -2.02
N THR A 74 -13.45 10.51 -2.21
CA THR A 74 -14.18 9.60 -1.33
C THR A 74 -13.90 10.05 0.09
N ARG A 75 -14.83 10.80 0.67
CA ARG A 75 -14.83 11.19 2.08
C ARG A 75 -14.95 9.88 2.84
N ARG A 76 -13.80 9.30 3.17
CA ARG A 76 -13.68 8.11 4.02
C ARG A 76 -14.35 8.51 5.32
N ARG A 77 -15.61 8.12 5.50
CA ARG A 77 -16.31 8.21 6.78
C ARG A 77 -15.54 7.29 7.71
N GLN A 78 -14.54 7.85 8.39
CA GLN A 78 -13.92 7.25 9.55
C GLN A 78 -15.02 7.14 10.61
N ALA A 79 -15.61 5.97 10.72
CA ALA A 79 -16.22 5.55 11.97
C ALA A 79 -15.07 5.12 12.88
N THR A 80 -14.42 6.09 13.53
CA THR A 80 -13.55 5.86 14.68
C THR A 80 -14.41 5.33 15.82
N LYS A 81 -14.57 4.00 15.90
CA LYS A 81 -14.98 3.36 17.14
C LYS A 81 -13.77 3.39 18.08
N LYS A 82 -13.86 4.27 19.06
CA LYS A 82 -12.98 4.37 20.23
C LYS A 82 -13.27 3.18 21.17
N PRO A 83 -12.27 2.38 21.56
CA PRO A 83 -12.22 1.73 22.88
C PRO A 83 -11.24 2.55 23.73
N THR A 84 -11.71 3.53 24.49
CA THR A 84 -11.85 3.44 25.96
C THR A 84 -10.61 2.84 26.61
N ASP A 85 -9.76 3.74 27.08
CA ASP A 85 -8.77 3.51 28.13
C ASP A 85 -9.36 2.63 29.24
N THR A 86 -8.64 1.58 29.60
CA THR A 86 -8.63 1.10 30.97
C THR A 86 -7.18 0.80 31.33
N GLN A 87 -6.72 1.59 32.30
CA GLN A 87 -5.55 1.44 33.16
C GLN A 87 -5.22 -0.04 33.42
N SER A 88 -3.95 -0.44 33.52
CA SER A 88 -3.04 0.01 34.58
C SER A 88 -1.58 -0.22 34.21
N ALA A 89 -0.75 0.76 34.60
CA ALA A 89 0.70 0.74 34.60
C ALA A 89 1.25 -0.12 35.77
N PRO A 90 2.58 -0.32 35.86
CA PRO A 90 3.24 -1.53 36.36
C PRO A 90 3.43 -1.55 37.88
N THR A 91 3.49 -2.75 38.46
CA THR A 91 4.17 -2.99 39.74
C THR A 91 5.44 -3.78 39.46
N THR A 92 6.55 -3.06 39.37
CA THR A 92 7.88 -3.59 39.66
C THR A 92 8.18 -3.15 41.10
N ASP A 93 8.19 -4.09 42.04
CA ASP A 93 8.82 -3.88 43.35
C ASP A 93 9.26 -5.23 43.96
N ALA A 94 10.44 -5.20 44.59
CA ALA A 94 11.14 -6.18 45.43
C ALA A 94 11.59 -7.53 44.84
#